data_AF-A0A1F4IE72-F1
#
_entry.id   AF-A0A1F4IE72-F1
#
_cell.length_a   1.000
_cell.length_b   1.000
_cell.length_c   1.000
_cell.angle_alpha   90.00
_cell.angle_beta   90.00
_cell.angle_gamma   90.00
#
_symmetry.space_group_name_H-M   'P 1'
#
loop_
_entity.id
_entity.type
_entity.pdbx_description
1 polymer ?
#
loop_
_entity_poly.entity_id
_entity_poly.type
_entity_poly.pdbx_seq_one_letter_code
_entity_poly.pdbx_strand_id
1 'polypeptide(L)'
;MARRILQASFVRRAALSAGWLAGLHTLAGCAPTLPVVVAPINCPVSAEQLARRCQAPQAIANGATYGEVLQLHQLDRKALRDCAAHDRLLAEMIVQCQRTILDYNDRLVEINRRIADKP
;
A
#
# COMPACT_ATOMS: atom_id res chain seq x y z
N MET A 1 -25.95 65.05 -47.92
CA MET A 1 -25.50 65.61 -46.62
C MET A 1 -26.67 65.40 -45.66
N ALA A 2 -26.61 64.78 -44.49
CA ALA A 2 -25.51 64.45 -43.60
C ALA A 2 -25.82 63.12 -42.87
N ARG A 3 -24.85 62.20 -42.91
CA ARG A 3 -24.65 61.13 -41.92
C ARG A 3 -24.30 61.79 -40.58
N ARG A 4 -24.55 61.04 -39.50
CA ARG A 4 -24.17 61.29 -38.08
C ARG A 4 -25.31 61.95 -37.30
N ILE A 5 -25.92 61.19 -36.39
CA ILE A 5 -26.15 61.47 -34.96
C ILE A 5 -27.11 60.36 -34.46
N LEU A 6 -26.70 59.08 -34.47
CA LEU A 6 -27.49 57.99 -33.86
C LEU A 6 -26.59 56.84 -33.34
N GLN A 7 -25.40 57.15 -32.79
CA GLN A 7 -24.48 56.11 -32.29
C GLN A 7 -23.94 56.35 -30.86
N ALA A 8 -24.48 57.29 -30.10
CA ALA A 8 -23.89 57.66 -28.80
C ALA A 8 -24.55 57.01 -27.55
N SER A 9 -25.61 56.22 -27.67
CA SER A 9 -26.41 55.79 -26.50
C SER A 9 -26.33 54.31 -26.14
N PHE A 10 -25.72 53.45 -26.96
CA PHE A 10 -25.82 51.98 -26.80
C PHE A 10 -24.59 51.29 -26.18
N VAL A 11 -23.54 52.02 -25.78
CA VAL A 11 -22.28 51.39 -25.32
C VAL A 11 -22.16 51.30 -23.78
N ARG A 12 -23.07 51.90 -22.99
CA ARG A 12 -22.94 51.94 -21.52
C ARG A 12 -23.71 50.87 -20.73
N ARG A 13 -24.53 50.03 -21.37
CA ARG A 13 -25.33 49.01 -20.65
C ARG A 13 -24.80 47.57 -20.78
N ALA A 14 -23.85 47.31 -21.68
CA ALA A 14 -23.28 45.97 -21.86
C ALA A 14 -22.15 45.59 -20.87
N ALA A 15 -21.68 46.55 -20.05
CA ALA A 15 -20.56 46.31 -19.13
C ALA A 15 -20.98 45.83 -17.73
N LEU A 16 -22.26 45.89 -17.37
CA LEU A 16 -22.72 45.53 -16.01
C LEU A 16 -23.19 44.07 -15.89
N SER A 17 -23.45 43.37 -17.00
CA SER A 17 -23.86 41.95 -17.00
C SER A 17 -22.69 40.97 -17.13
N ALA A 18 -21.49 41.44 -17.50
CA ALA A 18 -20.30 40.58 -17.62
C ALA A 18 -19.60 40.31 -16.27
N GLY A 19 -19.86 41.12 -15.25
CA GLY A 19 -19.24 41.00 -13.94
C GLY A 19 -19.82 39.90 -13.05
N TRP A 20 -21.06 39.45 -13.31
CA TRP A 20 -21.73 38.44 -12.47
C TRP A 20 -21.37 36.99 -12.83
N LEU A 21 -20.98 36.72 -14.08
CA LEU A 21 -20.57 35.38 -14.51
C LEU A 21 -19.10 35.08 -14.21
N ALA A 22 -18.26 36.10 -14.06
CA ALA A 22 -16.84 35.94 -13.71
C ALA A 22 -16.62 35.48 -12.25
N GLY A 23 -17.61 35.68 -11.37
CA GLY A 23 -17.55 35.28 -9.96
C GLY A 23 -17.89 33.81 -9.68
N LEU A 24 -18.48 33.08 -10.64
CA LEU A 24 -18.80 31.66 -10.45
C LEU A 24 -17.60 30.73 -10.69
N HIS A 25 -16.57 31.17 -11.41
CA HIS A 25 -15.36 30.37 -11.62
C HIS A 25 -14.40 30.35 -10.42
N THR A 26 -14.56 31.25 -9.44
CA THR A 26 -13.76 31.23 -8.20
C THR A 26 -14.29 30.24 -7.16
N LEU A 27 -15.47 29.65 -7.38
CA LEU A 27 -16.05 28.60 -6.52
C LEU A 27 -15.70 27.17 -6.98
N ALA A 28 -15.03 27.01 -8.12
CA ALA A 28 -14.50 25.70 -8.56
C ALA A 28 -13.27 25.23 -7.75
N GLY A 29 -12.85 25.99 -6.72
CA GLY A 29 -11.68 25.71 -5.89
C GLY A 29 -11.93 24.95 -4.58
N CYS A 30 -13.17 24.58 -4.26
CA CYS A 30 -13.49 23.76 -3.08
C CYS A 30 -14.01 22.38 -3.51
N ALA A 31 -13.29 21.70 -4.40
CA ALA A 31 -13.42 20.25 -4.47
C ALA A 31 -12.77 19.69 -3.19
N PRO A 32 -13.51 19.04 -2.28
CA PRO A 32 -12.89 18.42 -1.12
C PRO A 32 -11.91 17.37 -1.63
N THR A 33 -10.61 17.60 -1.44
CA THR A 33 -9.59 16.57 -1.63
C THR A 33 -9.81 15.55 -0.54
N LEU A 34 -10.65 14.55 -0.83
CA LEU A 34 -10.92 13.45 0.07
C LEU A 34 -9.59 12.72 0.33
N PRO A 35 -9.08 12.74 1.57
CA PRO A 35 -7.81 12.11 1.87
C PRO A 35 -7.99 10.60 1.69
N VAL A 36 -7.28 10.04 0.71
CA VAL A 36 -7.18 8.60 0.54
C VAL A 36 -6.51 8.06 1.81
N VAL A 37 -7.26 7.32 2.62
CA VAL A 37 -6.76 6.76 3.87
C VAL A 37 -5.86 5.58 3.52
N VAL A 38 -4.55 5.75 3.70
CA VAL A 38 -3.57 4.67 3.55
C VAL A 38 -3.03 4.33 4.94
N ALA A 39 -3.78 3.56 5.73
CA ALA A 39 -3.21 2.97 6.94
C ALA A 39 -2.13 1.93 6.55
N PRO A 40 -1.02 1.85 7.28
CA PRO A 40 0.06 0.93 6.97
C PRO A 40 -0.39 -0.52 7.14
N ILE A 41 -0.11 -1.35 6.13
CA ILE A 41 -0.37 -2.79 6.19
C ILE A 41 0.67 -3.42 7.13
N ASN A 42 0.20 -3.96 8.25
CA ASN A 42 1.02 -4.78 9.13
C ASN A 42 0.80 -6.25 8.82
N CYS A 43 1.83 -6.91 8.32
CA CYS A 43 1.84 -8.37 8.25
C CYS A 43 2.21 -8.94 9.62
N PRO A 44 1.47 -9.96 10.12
CA PRO A 44 1.65 -10.49 11.47
C PRO A 44 2.85 -11.46 11.54
N VAL A 45 4.00 -11.06 11.01
CA VAL A 45 5.24 -11.88 11.05
C VAL A 45 6.24 -11.18 11.93
N SER A 46 6.68 -11.84 13.00
CA SER A 46 7.69 -11.26 13.89
C SER A 46 9.05 -11.20 13.20
N ALA A 47 9.82 -10.15 13.47
CA ALA A 47 11.18 -10.00 12.94
C ALA A 47 12.10 -11.17 13.39
N GLU A 48 11.84 -11.71 14.57
CA GLU A 48 12.56 -12.87 15.13
C GLU A 48 12.33 -14.15 14.32
N GLN A 49 11.10 -14.36 13.84
CA GLN A 49 10.80 -15.48 12.94
C GLN A 49 11.50 -15.30 11.60
N LEU A 50 11.51 -14.09 11.03
CA LEU A 50 12.19 -13.80 9.76
C LEU A 50 13.72 -13.88 9.86
N ALA A 51 14.30 -13.51 11.00
CA ALA A 51 15.74 -13.50 11.19
C ALA A 51 16.32 -14.89 11.48
N ARG A 52 15.48 -15.87 11.82
CA ARG A 52 15.94 -17.23 12.13
C ARG A 52 16.49 -17.87 10.86
N ARG A 53 17.75 -18.29 10.91
CA ARG A 53 18.39 -19.05 9.83
C ARG A 53 18.56 -20.50 10.20
N CYS A 54 18.59 -21.37 9.20
CA CYS A 54 18.95 -22.76 9.40
C CYS A 54 20.41 -22.87 9.85
N GLN A 55 20.67 -23.77 10.80
CA GLN A 55 22.04 -24.07 11.22
C GLN A 55 22.80 -24.73 10.09
N ALA A 56 24.07 -24.35 9.93
CA ALA A 56 24.97 -25.01 9.00
C ALA A 56 25.32 -26.42 9.51
N PRO A 57 25.59 -27.38 8.62
CA PRO A 57 26.11 -28.69 9.00
C PRO A 57 27.40 -28.55 9.82
N GLN A 58 27.57 -29.44 10.79
CA GLN A 58 28.76 -29.43 11.63
C GLN A 58 29.89 -30.21 10.97
N ALA A 59 31.13 -29.70 11.11
CA ALA A 59 32.30 -30.39 10.60
C ALA A 59 32.64 -31.61 11.46
N ILE A 60 33.03 -32.71 10.82
CA ILE A 60 33.57 -33.88 11.51
C ILE A 60 35.03 -33.59 11.86
N ALA A 61 35.41 -33.74 13.13
CA ALA A 61 36.78 -33.55 13.56
C ALA A 61 37.70 -34.66 13.05
N ASN A 62 38.97 -34.33 12.79
CA ASN A 62 39.99 -35.32 12.46
C ASN A 62 40.21 -36.26 13.66
N GLY A 63 40.15 -37.57 13.42
CA GLY A 63 40.26 -38.58 14.47
C GLY A 63 38.97 -38.84 15.25
N ALA A 64 37.83 -38.28 14.80
CA ALA A 64 36.53 -38.58 15.40
C ALA A 64 36.24 -40.09 15.36
N THR A 65 35.78 -40.60 16.49
CA THR A 65 35.32 -41.98 16.63
C THR A 65 34.00 -42.17 15.90
N TYR A 66 33.67 -43.43 15.58
CA TYR A 66 32.39 -43.76 14.96
C TYR A 66 31.18 -43.28 15.77
N GLY A 67 31.24 -43.38 17.10
CA GLY A 67 30.17 -42.92 17.99
C GLY A 67 29.92 -41.42 17.90
N GLU A 68 31.00 -40.63 17.85
CA GLU A 68 30.92 -39.17 17.72
C GLU A 68 30.35 -38.76 16.36
N VAL A 69 30.73 -39.45 15.28
CA VAL A 69 30.16 -39.23 13.94
C VAL A 69 28.67 -39.56 13.90
N LEU A 70 28.25 -40.65 14.54
CA LEU A 70 26.84 -41.04 14.60
C LEU A 70 26.00 -40.01 15.38
N GLN A 71 26.52 -39.51 16.50
CA GLN A 71 25.87 -38.47 17.28
C GLN A 71 25.76 -37.16 16.49
N LEU A 72 26.83 -36.76 15.80
CA LEU A 72 26.82 -35.59 14.92
C LEU A 72 25.77 -35.71 13.82
N HIS A 73 25.69 -36.88 13.18
CA HIS A 73 24.68 -37.16 12.17
C HIS A 73 23.26 -37.03 12.73
N GLN A 74 22.98 -37.50 13.94
CA GLN A 74 21.66 -37.36 14.55
C GLN A 74 21.30 -35.89 14.81
N LEU A 75 22.26 -35.09 15.28
CA LEU A 75 22.10 -33.66 15.50
C LEU A 75 21.83 -32.91 14.20
N ASP A 76 22.62 -33.17 13.16
CA ASP A 76 22.44 -32.54 11.85
C ASP A 76 21.09 -32.90 11.23
N ARG A 77 20.66 -34.16 11.35
CA ARG A 77 19.32 -34.58 10.88
C ARG A 77 18.20 -33.90 11.66
N LYS A 78 18.38 -33.62 12.95
CA LYS A 78 17.43 -32.83 13.74
C LYS A 78 17.42 -31.38 13.25
N ALA A 79 18.58 -30.75 13.08
CA ALA A 79 18.68 -29.38 12.59
C ALA A 79 18.02 -29.20 11.22
N LEU A 80 18.18 -30.17 10.31
CA LEU A 80 17.51 -30.16 9.00
C LEU A 80 15.99 -30.26 9.11
N ARG A 81 15.46 -31.08 10.02
CA ARG A 81 14.00 -31.17 10.25
C ARG A 81 13.45 -29.87 10.83
N ASP A 82 14.15 -29.29 11.78
CA ASP A 82 13.76 -28.03 12.42
C ASP A 82 13.79 -26.88 11.38
N CYS A 83 14.78 -26.88 10.49
CA CYS A 83 14.86 -25.96 9.34
C CYS A 83 13.68 -26.13 8.37
N ALA A 84 13.38 -27.36 7.95
CA ALA A 84 12.25 -27.62 7.05
C ALA A 84 10.89 -27.22 7.65
N ALA A 85 10.72 -27.37 8.98
CA ALA A 85 9.54 -26.89 9.68
C ALA A 85 9.46 -25.35 9.68
N HIS A 86 10.60 -24.68 9.85
CA HIS A 86 10.68 -23.24 9.78
C HIS A 86 10.33 -22.68 8.39
N ASP A 87 10.85 -23.30 7.32
CA ASP A 87 10.55 -22.88 5.95
C ASP A 87 9.05 -23.00 5.62
N ARG A 88 8.39 -24.06 6.10
CA ARG A 88 6.93 -24.21 5.97
C ARG A 88 6.18 -23.12 6.70
N LEU A 89 6.59 -22.81 7.93
CA LEU A 89 6.00 -21.72 8.71
C LEU A 89 6.14 -20.38 7.96
N LEU A 90 7.32 -20.09 7.39
CA LEU A 90 7.53 -18.86 6.61
C LEU A 90 6.61 -18.80 5.39
N ALA A 91 6.46 -19.92 4.66
CA ALA A 91 5.55 -19.98 3.51
C ALA A 91 4.10 -19.72 3.91
N GLU A 92 3.63 -20.32 5.00
CA GLU A 92 2.29 -20.09 5.55
C GLU A 92 2.08 -18.62 5.95
N MET A 93 3.08 -18.01 6.59
CA MET A 93 3.05 -16.61 7.01
C MET A 93 3.01 -15.65 5.82
N ILE A 94 3.74 -15.93 4.73
CA ILE A 94 3.69 -15.14 3.48
C ILE A 94 2.28 -15.21 2.88
N VAL A 95 1.70 -16.41 2.79
CA VAL A 95 0.33 -16.59 2.28
C VAL A 95 -0.68 -15.84 3.14
N GLN A 96 -0.53 -15.88 4.46
CA GLN A 96 -1.41 -15.16 5.38
C GLN A 96 -1.26 -13.63 5.23
N CYS A 97 -0.02 -13.13 5.14
CA CYS A 97 0.27 -11.72 4.88
C CYS A 97 -0.39 -11.25 3.56
N GLN A 98 -0.27 -12.04 2.49
CA GLN A 98 -0.91 -11.73 1.21
C GLN A 98 -2.44 -11.68 1.31
N ARG A 99 -3.07 -12.61 2.04
CA ARG A 99 -4.52 -12.58 2.28
C ARG A 99 -4.95 -11.32 3.03
N THR A 100 -4.22 -10.94 4.08
CA THR A 100 -4.50 -9.71 4.84
C THR A 100 -4.38 -8.47 3.97
N ILE A 101 -3.38 -8.40 3.09
CA ILE A 101 -3.21 -7.30 2.12
C ILE A 101 -4.42 -7.22 1.18
N LEU A 102 -4.88 -8.35 0.64
CA LEU A 102 -6.01 -8.38 -0.28
C LEU A 102 -7.30 -7.95 0.41
N ASP A 103 -7.61 -8.50 1.59
CA ASP A 103 -8.80 -8.10 2.37
C ASP A 103 -8.76 -6.59 2.72
N TYR A 104 -7.58 -6.08 3.08
CA TYR A 104 -7.40 -4.66 3.34
C TYR A 104 -7.64 -3.80 2.09
N ASN A 105 -7.10 -4.20 0.93
CA ASN A 105 -7.31 -3.47 -0.33
C ASN A 105 -8.78 -3.49 -0.76
N ASP A 106 -9.47 -4.61 -0.61
CA ASP A 106 -10.91 -4.73 -0.92
C ASP A 106 -11.72 -3.77 -0.04
N ARG A 107 -11.39 -3.66 1.25
CA ARG A 107 -12.01 -2.68 2.16
C ARG A 107 -11.73 -1.24 1.74
N LEU A 108 -10.51 -0.94 1.26
CA LEU A 108 -10.19 0.40 0.75
C LEU A 108 -10.98 0.75 -0.51
N VAL A 109 -11.14 -0.20 -1.44
CA VAL A 109 -11.98 0.00 -2.64
C VAL A 109 -13.41 0.33 -2.23
N GLU A 110 -13.96 -0.41 -1.27
CA GLU A 110 -15.31 -0.18 -0.75
C GLU A 110 -15.45 1.18 -0.04
N ILE A 111 -14.48 1.57 0.78
CA ILE A 111 -14.47 2.89 1.43
C ILE A 111 -14.40 4.01 0.39
N ASN A 112 -13.49 3.89 -0.59
CA ASN A 112 -13.33 4.88 -1.65
C ASN A 112 -14.60 4.99 -2.51
N ARG A 113 -15.27 3.88 -2.79
CA ARG A 113 -16.57 3.87 -3.49
C ARG A 113 -17.63 4.64 -2.71
N ARG A 114 -17.83 4.33 -1.42
CA ARG A 114 -18.81 5.04 -0.59
C ARG A 114 -18.54 6.53 -0.45
N ILE A 115 -17.26 6.91 -0.45
CA ILE A 115 -16.83 8.30 -0.43
C ILE A 115 -17.15 8.99 -1.77
N ALA A 116 -16.90 8.33 -2.91
CA ALA A 116 -17.18 8.85 -4.25
C ALA A 116 -18.70 8.97 -4.54
N ASP A 117 -19.51 8.08 -3.98
CA ASP A 117 -20.97 8.07 -4.14
C ASP A 117 -21.68 9.06 -3.18
N LYS A 118 -20.94 9.83 -2.37
CA LYS A 118 -21.50 10.84 -1.48
C LYS A 118 -21.77 12.14 -2.25
N PRO A 119 -23.02 12.67 -2.26
CA PRO A 119 -23.40 13.85 -3.04
C PRO A 119 -22.76 15.16 -2.53
#